data_AF-L7UMS9-F1
#
_entry.id   AF-L7UMS9-F1
#
_cell.length_a   1.000
_cell.length_b   1.000
_cell.length_c   1.000
_cell.angle_alpha   90.00
_cell.angle_beta   90.00
_cell.angle_gamma   90.00
#
_symmetry.space_group_name_H-M   'P 1'
#
loop_
_entity.id
_entity.type
_entity.pdbx_description
1 polymer ?
#
loop_
_entity_poly.entity_id
_entity_poly.type
_entity_poly.pdbx_seq_one_letter_code
_entity_poly.pdbx_strand_id
1 'polypeptide(L)'
;MAVPCVPEPGVSAAEVLSSRREHASALTHAGSLRVLPRLDLALSSRLLLGYPPMNRFAAVLVILSMLSTTTARAQSRTQPPSDAPKSAPSLEPKSEAPAEDPGLDFDLLEPAEAAAAAQVDPELQEALERRRTMLKLHQGLGFALAAGLVTTTVLGQLQFNDSFRGGGDDRTLLGVHRGFAIGTAAVFASVGMLGLLAPDPLEKEEFQWDTITFHKIFMSLATAGMVAQVILGILATDRYGKLSETDLATAHQVVGYTTLGAVSAGVFTLFF
;
A
#
# COMPACT_ATOMS: atom_id res chain seq x y z
N MET A 1 10.49 19.68 -15.43
CA MET A 1 10.53 20.52 -16.65
C MET A 1 10.43 21.97 -16.21
N ALA A 2 11.52 22.72 -16.28
CA ALA A 2 11.53 24.15 -15.98
C ALA A 2 11.20 24.91 -17.27
N VAL A 3 10.19 25.77 -17.22
CA VAL A 3 9.81 26.66 -18.32
C VAL A 3 10.85 27.80 -18.38
N PRO A 4 11.51 28.06 -19.51
CA PRO A 4 12.40 29.19 -19.65
C PRO A 4 11.59 30.49 -19.70
N CYS A 5 11.86 31.43 -18.79
CA CYS A 5 11.39 32.81 -18.89
C CYS A 5 12.05 33.48 -20.09
N VAL A 6 11.26 33.79 -21.11
CA VAL A 6 11.66 34.63 -22.24
C VAL A 6 11.54 36.10 -21.81
N PRO A 7 12.59 36.91 -21.91
CA PRO A 7 12.51 38.34 -21.59
C PRO A 7 11.65 39.08 -22.63
N GLU A 8 10.81 39.99 -22.14
CA GLU A 8 9.98 40.90 -22.94
C GLU A 8 10.83 41.72 -23.93
N PRO A 9 10.43 41.83 -25.20
CA PRO A 9 11.15 42.60 -26.20
C PRO A 9 11.00 44.11 -25.93
N GLY A 10 12.09 44.78 -25.59
CA GLY A 10 12.12 46.24 -25.46
C GLY A 10 12.95 46.79 -24.30
N VAL A 11 13.37 45.95 -23.36
CA VAL A 11 14.21 46.39 -22.24
C VAL A 11 15.69 46.23 -22.61
N SER A 12 16.39 47.35 -22.74
CA SER A 12 17.84 47.37 -23.00
C SER A 12 18.60 46.76 -21.81
N ALA A 13 19.61 45.94 -22.09
CA ALA A 13 20.47 45.33 -21.07
C ALA A 13 21.15 46.37 -20.14
N ALA A 14 21.27 47.62 -20.59
CA ALA A 14 21.80 48.73 -19.79
C ALA A 14 20.84 49.18 -18.68
N GLU A 15 19.52 49.05 -18.89
CA GLU A 15 18.50 49.52 -17.96
C GLU A 15 18.31 48.54 -16.77
N VAL A 16 18.45 47.23 -17.03
CA VAL A 16 18.43 46.18 -15.99
C VAL A 16 19.63 46.28 -15.04
N LEU A 17 20.79 46.70 -15.55
CA LEU A 17 22.00 46.88 -14.74
C LEU A 17 21.96 48.16 -13.90
N SER A 18 21.27 49.21 -14.37
CA SER A 18 21.05 50.44 -13.60
C SER A 18 20.15 50.20 -12.38
N SER A 19 19.01 49.51 -12.58
CA SER A 19 18.07 49.19 -11.49
C SER A 19 18.67 48.30 -10.39
N ARG A 20 19.57 47.36 -10.75
CA ARG A 20 20.28 46.54 -9.74
C ARG A 20 21.30 47.32 -8.90
N ARG A 21 21.80 48.47 -9.38
CA ARG A 21 22.81 49.25 -8.66
C ARG A 21 22.20 50.10 -7.54
N GLU A 22 20.95 50.55 -7.71
CA GLU A 22 20.26 51.36 -6.70
C GLU A 22 19.80 50.53 -5.49
N HIS A 23 19.45 49.25 -5.68
CA HIS A 23 19.08 48.37 -4.56
C HIS A 23 20.26 47.89 -3.70
N ALA A 24 21.51 48.03 -4.16
CA ALA A 24 22.69 47.59 -3.41
C ALA A 24 23.26 48.65 -2.44
N SER A 25 22.79 49.90 -2.47
CA SER A 25 23.28 50.97 -1.57
C SER A 25 22.40 51.27 -0.36
N ALA A 26 21.29 50.54 -0.17
CA ALA A 26 20.32 50.81 0.91
C ALA A 26 20.46 49.91 2.16
N LEU A 27 21.53 49.12 2.29
CA LEU A 27 21.68 48.10 3.36
C LEU A 27 22.89 48.30 4.29
N THR A 28 23.45 49.52 4.33
CA THR A 28 24.58 49.87 5.19
C THR A 28 24.27 51.12 6.02
N HIS A 29 23.36 51.01 7.01
CA HIS A 29 23.41 51.75 8.27
C HIS A 29 22.16 51.50 9.14
N ALA A 30 22.28 50.70 10.21
CA ALA A 30 21.46 50.86 11.43
C ALA A 30 21.90 49.90 12.56
N GLY A 31 22.25 50.50 13.72
CA GLY A 31 22.27 49.90 15.07
C GLY A 31 23.46 48.99 15.37
N SER A 32 24.55 49.39 16.05
CA SER A 32 24.69 50.14 17.31
C SER A 32 24.01 49.49 18.53
N LEU A 33 24.71 48.47 19.04
CA LEU A 33 24.96 48.10 20.45
C LEU A 33 23.91 48.53 21.49
N ARG A 34 23.08 47.57 21.92
CA ARG A 34 22.57 47.53 23.29
C ARG A 34 23.25 46.40 24.05
N VAL A 35 24.12 46.80 24.97
CA VAL A 35 24.62 45.98 26.08
C VAL A 35 23.44 45.67 26.98
N LEU A 36 23.10 44.38 27.13
CA LEU A 36 22.19 43.91 28.17
C LEU A 36 22.98 43.22 29.29
N PRO A 37 22.56 43.37 30.55
CA PRO A 37 23.29 42.85 31.70
C PRO A 37 23.18 41.33 31.80
N ARG A 38 24.29 40.71 32.23
CA ARG A 38 24.33 39.35 32.77
C ARG A 38 23.33 39.24 33.92
N LEU A 39 22.32 38.40 33.73
CA LEU A 39 21.53 37.81 34.81
C LEU A 39 22.04 36.38 35.00
N ASP A 40 22.91 36.21 35.98
CA ASP A 40 23.11 34.95 36.68
C ASP A 40 21.77 34.54 37.30
N LEU A 41 21.16 33.48 36.77
CA LEU A 41 20.15 32.72 37.51
C LEU A 41 20.59 31.26 37.55
N ALA A 42 21.29 30.95 38.63
CA ALA A 42 21.40 29.61 39.15
C ALA A 42 19.99 29.05 39.48
N LEU A 43 19.95 27.73 39.61
CA LEU A 43 18.89 26.95 40.27
C LEU A 43 17.61 26.69 39.46
N SER A 44 17.58 25.55 38.75
CA SER A 44 16.61 24.49 39.11
C SER A 44 17.01 23.16 38.48
N SER A 45 17.66 22.33 39.29
CA SER A 45 17.69 20.88 39.11
C SER A 45 16.29 20.30 39.35
N ARG A 46 16.02 19.18 38.67
CA ARG A 46 14.96 18.16 38.90
C ARG A 46 13.75 18.27 37.98
N LEU A 47 13.82 17.53 36.87
CA LEU A 47 12.88 16.49 36.45
C LEU A 47 13.14 16.12 34.98
N LEU A 48 14.33 15.55 34.72
CA LEU A 48 14.54 14.75 33.51
C LEU A 48 14.16 13.32 33.88
N LEU A 49 12.94 12.92 33.51
CA LEU A 49 12.60 11.51 33.34
C LEU A 49 13.57 10.94 32.32
N GLY A 50 14.56 10.19 32.80
CA GLY A 50 15.43 9.38 31.97
C GLY A 50 14.61 8.29 31.30
N TYR A 51 14.38 8.45 29.99
CA TYR A 51 14.06 7.31 29.14
C TYR A 51 15.35 6.50 28.95
N PRO A 52 15.39 5.21 29.30
CA PRO A 52 16.54 4.39 29.02
C PRO A 52 16.74 4.25 27.50
N PRO A 53 17.98 4.12 27.02
CA PRO A 53 18.25 3.82 25.62
C PRO A 53 17.64 2.46 25.30
N MET A 54 16.51 2.45 24.61
CA MET A 54 15.89 1.21 24.15
C MET A 54 16.82 0.55 23.14
N ASN A 55 17.36 -0.61 23.54
CA ASN A 55 18.13 -1.53 22.72
C ASN A 55 17.50 -1.66 21.33
N ARG A 56 18.26 -1.33 20.29
CA ARG A 56 17.88 -1.48 18.87
C ARG A 56 17.49 -2.93 18.50
N PHE A 57 17.78 -3.91 19.37
CA PHE A 57 17.38 -5.31 19.25
C PHE A 57 15.92 -5.60 19.67
N ALA A 58 15.27 -4.76 20.48
CA ALA A 58 13.90 -5.00 20.94
C ALA A 58 12.84 -4.72 19.85
N ALA A 59 13.15 -3.86 18.87
CA ALA A 59 12.23 -3.52 17.79
C ALA A 59 12.01 -4.67 16.79
N VAL A 60 12.96 -5.60 16.66
CA VAL A 60 12.84 -6.79 15.79
C VAL A 60 11.95 -7.86 16.42
N LEU A 61 11.87 -7.92 17.76
CA LEU A 61 11.07 -8.93 18.47
C LEU A 61 9.56 -8.58 18.54
N VAL A 62 9.19 -7.31 18.40
CA VAL A 62 7.77 -6.87 18.46
C VAL A 62 7.01 -7.21 17.17
N ILE A 63 7.68 -7.25 16.02
CA ILE A 63 7.06 -7.65 14.74
C ILE A 63 6.71 -9.16 14.74
N LEU A 64 7.45 -9.98 15.50
CA LEU A 64 7.19 -11.42 15.64
C LEU A 64 6.13 -11.75 16.72
N SER A 65 5.85 -10.82 17.64
CA SER A 65 4.93 -11.02 18.78
C SER A 65 3.45 -10.73 18.49
N MET A 66 3.12 -10.08 17.38
CA MET A 66 1.74 -9.66 17.08
C MET A 66 0.91 -10.73 16.33
N LEU A 67 1.45 -11.91 16.07
CA LEU A 67 0.75 -12.98 15.33
C LEU A 67 -0.13 -13.92 16.19
N SER A 68 -0.19 -13.75 17.52
CA SER A 68 -0.81 -14.75 18.41
C SER A 68 -2.19 -14.42 18.99
N THR A 69 -2.87 -13.34 18.57
CA THR A 69 -4.16 -13.01 19.21
C THR A 69 -5.18 -12.39 18.27
N THR A 70 -5.81 -13.18 17.38
CA THR A 70 -7.19 -12.91 16.91
C THR A 70 -7.80 -14.08 16.13
N THR A 71 -8.29 -15.08 16.84
CA THR A 71 -9.31 -16.02 16.33
C THR A 71 -10.50 -15.98 17.28
N ALA A 72 -11.47 -15.11 17.02
CA ALA A 72 -12.86 -15.35 17.37
C ALA A 72 -13.76 -14.25 16.80
N ARG A 73 -14.87 -14.69 16.19
CA ARG A 73 -16.16 -13.99 16.03
C ARG A 73 -16.39 -13.28 14.69
N ALA A 74 -17.01 -14.00 13.76
CA ALA A 74 -18.26 -13.58 13.10
C ALA A 74 -18.82 -14.71 12.20
N GLN A 75 -19.51 -15.68 12.82
CA GLN A 75 -20.64 -16.34 12.18
C GLN A 75 -21.90 -15.58 12.59
N SER A 76 -22.76 -15.26 11.61
CA SER A 76 -24.24 -15.20 11.68
C SER A 76 -24.81 -14.17 10.69
N ARG A 77 -25.29 -14.65 9.55
CA ARG A 77 -26.38 -14.05 8.75
C ARG A 77 -26.89 -15.13 7.79
N THR A 78 -27.88 -15.93 8.18
CA THR A 78 -29.34 -15.73 7.98
C THR A 78 -29.73 -15.55 6.50
N GLN A 79 -30.12 -16.67 5.88
CA GLN A 79 -30.82 -16.75 4.59
C GLN A 79 -32.33 -16.53 4.78
N PRO A 80 -33.03 -15.82 3.86
CA PRO A 80 -34.48 -15.88 3.77
C PRO A 80 -34.97 -16.95 2.76
N PRO A 81 -36.24 -17.38 2.88
CA PRO A 81 -36.77 -18.60 2.26
C PRO A 81 -37.22 -18.45 0.80
N SER A 82 -37.24 -19.62 0.16
CA SER A 82 -37.73 -19.93 -1.19
C SER A 82 -39.25 -20.06 -1.18
N ASP A 83 -39.94 -19.30 -2.02
CA ASP A 83 -41.36 -19.48 -2.33
C ASP A 83 -41.53 -19.77 -3.84
N ALA A 84 -41.94 -21.00 -4.13
CA ALA A 84 -42.50 -21.40 -5.41
C ALA A 84 -44.03 -21.32 -5.36
N PRO A 85 -44.70 -21.11 -6.51
CA PRO A 85 -46.00 -21.75 -6.71
C PRO A 85 -46.09 -22.58 -8.00
N LYS A 86 -46.92 -23.60 -7.84
CA LYS A 86 -47.27 -24.72 -8.73
C LYS A 86 -48.39 -24.32 -9.70
N SER A 87 -48.44 -25.06 -10.82
CA SER A 87 -49.62 -25.48 -11.60
C SER A 87 -49.99 -24.71 -12.88
N ALA A 88 -49.99 -25.50 -13.97
CA ALA A 88 -50.43 -25.22 -15.34
C ALA A 88 -51.96 -25.11 -15.49
N PRO A 89 -52.48 -24.85 -16.71
CA PRO A 89 -52.94 -26.01 -17.49
C PRO A 89 -52.61 -26.00 -19.00
N SER A 90 -52.53 -27.25 -19.48
CA SER A 90 -52.41 -27.80 -20.83
C SER A 90 -53.36 -27.25 -21.90
N LEU A 91 -52.83 -26.97 -23.10
CA LEU A 91 -53.53 -27.09 -24.39
C LEU A 91 -52.53 -27.50 -25.48
N GLU A 92 -52.59 -28.76 -25.89
CA GLU A 92 -52.22 -29.24 -27.24
C GLU A 92 -53.51 -29.31 -28.08
N PRO A 93 -53.51 -29.25 -29.44
CA PRO A 93 -52.64 -30.10 -30.29
C PRO A 93 -52.22 -29.55 -31.68
N LYS A 94 -51.11 -30.07 -32.22
CA LYS A 94 -51.10 -30.75 -33.54
C LYS A 94 -49.71 -31.27 -33.92
N SER A 95 -49.70 -32.58 -34.14
CA SER A 95 -48.67 -33.35 -34.83
C SER A 95 -48.43 -32.85 -36.24
N GLU A 96 -47.18 -32.52 -36.56
CA GLU A 96 -46.62 -32.62 -37.90
C GLU A 96 -45.14 -33.00 -37.72
N ALA A 97 -44.78 -34.21 -38.14
CA ALA A 97 -43.41 -34.67 -38.14
C ALA A 97 -42.73 -34.20 -39.43
N PRO A 98 -41.54 -33.58 -39.34
CA PRO A 98 -40.57 -33.67 -40.42
C PRO A 98 -39.24 -34.21 -39.89
N ALA A 99 -38.82 -35.30 -40.55
CA ALA A 99 -37.45 -35.77 -40.76
C ALA A 99 -36.54 -35.94 -39.53
N GLU A 100 -36.05 -37.17 -39.37
CA GLU A 100 -34.84 -37.51 -38.63
C GLU A 100 -33.68 -36.63 -39.13
N ASP A 101 -33.43 -35.53 -38.43
CA ASP A 101 -32.07 -35.00 -38.31
C ASP A 101 -31.29 -36.06 -37.51
N PRO A 102 -30.13 -36.57 -37.97
CA PRO A 102 -29.24 -37.32 -37.11
C PRO A 102 -28.75 -36.37 -36.04
N GLY A 103 -29.59 -36.26 -35.00
CA GLY A 103 -29.34 -35.48 -33.82
C GLY A 103 -27.91 -35.76 -33.41
N LEU A 104 -27.16 -34.69 -33.31
CA LEU A 104 -25.99 -34.60 -32.46
C LEU A 104 -26.46 -34.79 -31.02
N ASP A 105 -27.04 -35.96 -30.74
CA ASP A 105 -27.35 -36.50 -29.44
C ASP A 105 -26.00 -36.92 -28.88
N PHE A 106 -25.25 -35.87 -28.55
CA PHE A 106 -24.13 -35.98 -27.66
C PHE A 106 -24.71 -36.55 -26.37
N ASP A 107 -24.59 -37.86 -26.23
CA ASP A 107 -24.61 -38.59 -24.97
C ASP A 107 -23.39 -38.13 -24.14
N LEU A 108 -23.31 -36.82 -23.90
CA LEU A 108 -22.29 -36.09 -23.14
C LEU A 108 -22.64 -36.04 -21.65
N LEU A 109 -23.71 -36.71 -21.28
CA LEU A 109 -24.08 -36.98 -19.91
C LEU A 109 -24.00 -38.49 -19.79
N GLU A 110 -22.81 -38.99 -19.44
CA GLU A 110 -22.71 -40.28 -18.75
C GLU A 110 -23.86 -40.38 -17.73
N PRO A 111 -24.46 -41.56 -17.53
CA PRO A 111 -25.65 -41.73 -16.70
C PRO A 111 -25.47 -40.94 -15.41
N ALA A 112 -26.46 -40.16 -14.99
CA ALA A 112 -26.39 -39.30 -13.80
C ALA A 112 -25.90 -40.04 -12.54
N GLU A 113 -25.89 -41.38 -12.54
CA GLU A 113 -25.27 -42.28 -11.56
C GLU A 113 -23.72 -42.24 -11.56
N ALA A 114 -23.04 -42.06 -12.69
CA ALA A 114 -21.59 -41.85 -12.78
C ALA A 114 -21.17 -40.45 -12.27
N ALA A 115 -21.97 -39.42 -12.59
CA ALA A 115 -21.79 -38.08 -12.03
C ALA A 115 -22.10 -38.01 -10.52
N ALA A 116 -23.04 -38.83 -10.02
CA ALA A 116 -23.32 -38.98 -8.59
C ALA A 116 -22.28 -39.83 -7.85
N ALA A 117 -21.51 -40.66 -8.56
CA ALA A 117 -20.44 -41.50 -8.01
C ALA A 117 -19.05 -40.84 -8.01
N ALA A 118 -18.88 -39.70 -8.69
CA ALA A 118 -17.73 -38.82 -8.50
C ALA A 118 -17.85 -38.12 -7.13
N GLN A 119 -17.72 -38.89 -6.05
CA GLN A 119 -17.51 -38.30 -4.73
C GLN A 119 -16.23 -37.49 -4.81
N VAL A 120 -16.37 -36.15 -4.79
CA VAL A 120 -15.23 -35.24 -4.75
C VAL A 120 -14.44 -35.61 -3.50
N ASP A 121 -13.17 -35.95 -3.68
CA ASP A 121 -12.26 -36.33 -2.61
C ASP A 121 -12.40 -35.35 -1.43
N PRO A 122 -12.73 -35.83 -0.21
CA PRO A 122 -12.92 -34.96 0.94
C PRO A 122 -11.68 -34.09 1.24
N GLU A 123 -10.47 -34.58 0.97
CA GLU A 123 -9.23 -33.80 1.16
C GLU A 123 -9.15 -32.63 0.16
N LEU A 124 -9.50 -32.89 -1.11
CA LEU A 124 -9.58 -31.86 -2.13
C LEU A 124 -10.63 -30.79 -1.79
N GLN A 125 -11.80 -31.19 -1.27
CA GLN A 125 -12.83 -30.24 -0.85
C GLN A 125 -12.33 -29.33 0.27
N GLU A 126 -11.71 -29.88 1.31
CA GLU A 126 -11.14 -29.11 2.43
C GLU A 126 -10.06 -28.13 1.96
N ALA A 127 -9.16 -28.57 1.07
CA ALA A 127 -8.13 -27.72 0.50
C ALA A 127 -8.72 -26.55 -0.29
N LEU A 128 -9.77 -26.78 -1.07
CA LEU A 128 -10.46 -25.72 -1.84
C LEU A 128 -11.18 -24.73 -0.92
N GLU A 129 -11.83 -25.19 0.15
CA GLU A 129 -12.48 -24.31 1.14
C GLU A 129 -11.46 -23.43 1.87
N ARG A 130 -10.33 -24.02 2.28
CA ARG A 130 -9.22 -23.29 2.89
C ARG A 130 -8.65 -22.25 1.93
N ARG A 131 -8.41 -22.63 0.67
CA ARG A 131 -7.94 -21.71 -0.38
C ARG A 131 -8.89 -20.53 -0.56
N ARG A 132 -10.20 -20.78 -0.68
CA ARG A 132 -11.21 -19.70 -0.82
C ARG A 132 -11.20 -18.76 0.39
N THR A 133 -11.04 -19.30 1.59
CA THR A 133 -10.96 -18.49 2.82
C THR A 133 -9.70 -17.62 2.83
N MET A 134 -8.54 -18.22 2.54
CA MET A 134 -7.27 -17.48 2.49
C MET A 134 -7.27 -16.42 1.37
N LEU A 135 -7.84 -16.71 0.20
CA LEU A 135 -7.96 -15.74 -0.90
C LEU A 135 -8.88 -14.56 -0.54
N LYS A 136 -10.02 -14.82 0.11
CA LYS A 136 -10.90 -13.74 0.61
C LYS A 136 -10.18 -12.86 1.63
N LEU A 137 -9.41 -13.45 2.54
CA LEU A 137 -8.60 -12.71 3.50
C LEU A 137 -7.48 -11.92 2.81
N HIS A 138 -6.77 -12.54 1.86
CA HIS A 138 -5.72 -11.88 1.07
C HIS A 138 -6.28 -10.69 0.29
N GLN A 139 -7.45 -10.83 -0.34
CA GLN A 139 -8.12 -9.75 -1.06
C GLN A 139 -8.56 -8.62 -0.12
N GLY A 140 -9.23 -8.95 0.99
CA GLY A 140 -9.70 -7.96 1.97
C GLY A 140 -8.53 -7.18 2.60
N LEU A 141 -7.49 -7.89 3.05
CA LEU A 141 -6.28 -7.26 3.59
C LEU A 141 -5.47 -6.56 2.50
N GLY A 142 -5.50 -7.03 1.26
CA GLY A 142 -4.87 -6.39 0.11
C GLY A 142 -5.45 -4.99 -0.17
N PHE A 143 -6.77 -4.82 -0.05
CA PHE A 143 -7.39 -3.49 -0.15
C PHE A 143 -7.04 -2.59 1.04
N ALA A 144 -7.03 -3.15 2.27
CA ALA A 144 -6.58 -2.42 3.45
C ALA A 144 -5.12 -1.95 3.32
N LEU A 145 -4.26 -2.82 2.78
CA LEU A 145 -2.86 -2.50 2.47
C LEU A 145 -2.76 -1.36 1.45
N ALA A 146 -3.52 -1.42 0.34
CA ALA A 146 -3.51 -0.37 -0.67
C ALA A 146 -3.90 0.99 -0.07
N ALA A 147 -4.98 1.04 0.71
CA ALA A 147 -5.41 2.25 1.41
C ALA A 147 -4.36 2.74 2.44
N GLY A 148 -3.75 1.81 3.17
CA GLY A 148 -2.68 2.09 4.13
C GLY A 148 -1.43 2.67 3.47
N LEU A 149 -1.02 2.14 2.31
CA LEU A 149 0.11 2.66 1.54
C LEU A 149 -0.16 4.05 0.98
N VAL A 150 -1.36 4.31 0.44
CA VAL A 150 -1.75 5.65 0.01
C VAL A 150 -1.66 6.63 1.17
N THR A 151 -2.25 6.27 2.31
CA THR A 151 -2.24 7.11 3.52
C THR A 151 -0.81 7.37 4.00
N THR A 152 0.02 6.32 4.08
CA THR A 152 1.43 6.41 4.49
C THR A 152 2.24 7.31 3.55
N THR A 153 1.99 7.22 2.24
CA THR A 153 2.66 8.03 1.21
C THR A 153 2.26 9.49 1.32
N VAL A 154 0.97 9.79 1.51
CA VAL A 154 0.49 11.16 1.73
C VAL A 154 1.11 11.77 2.99
N LEU A 155 1.10 11.02 4.10
CA LEU A 155 1.74 11.46 5.35
C LEU A 155 3.25 11.69 5.17
N GLY A 156 3.93 10.81 4.44
CA GLY A 156 5.35 10.97 4.12
C GLY A 156 5.63 12.20 3.25
N GLN A 157 4.74 12.52 2.31
CA GLN A 157 4.84 13.72 1.49
C GLN A 157 4.64 15.00 2.30
N LEU A 158 3.66 15.02 3.20
CA LEU A 158 3.40 16.13 4.11
C LEU A 158 4.60 16.34 5.04
N GLN A 159 5.10 15.27 5.64
CA GLN A 159 6.31 15.30 6.47
C GLN A 159 7.51 15.84 5.70
N PHE A 160 7.76 15.36 4.47
CA PHE A 160 8.87 15.84 3.66
C PHE A 160 8.78 17.34 3.38
N ASN A 161 7.59 17.84 3.06
CA ASN A 161 7.39 19.27 2.82
C ASN A 161 7.63 20.09 4.10
N ASP A 162 7.17 19.59 5.25
CA ASP A 162 7.38 20.23 6.54
C ASP A 162 8.87 20.33 6.92
N SER A 163 9.60 19.21 6.78
CA SER A 163 11.04 19.11 7.07
C SER A 163 11.93 19.90 6.12
N PHE A 164 11.63 19.92 4.81
CA PHE A 164 12.60 20.38 3.80
C PHE A 164 12.11 21.54 2.93
N ARG A 165 10.85 21.98 3.08
CA ARG A 165 10.26 23.07 2.27
C ARG A 165 9.67 24.21 3.10
N GLY A 166 10.11 24.35 4.36
CA GLY A 166 9.88 25.55 5.16
C GLY A 166 8.69 25.50 6.12
N GLY A 167 8.32 24.32 6.62
CA GLY A 167 7.19 24.15 7.55
C GLY A 167 7.51 24.35 9.04
N GLY A 168 8.78 24.40 9.43
CA GLY A 168 9.16 24.52 10.85
C GLY A 168 8.97 23.20 11.61
N ASP A 169 9.56 22.13 11.06
CA ASP A 169 9.46 20.74 11.50
C ASP A 169 9.52 20.53 13.01
N ASP A 170 8.35 20.22 13.59
CA ASP A 170 8.16 19.88 15.00
C ASP A 170 8.23 18.37 15.27
N ARG A 171 8.50 17.57 14.23
CA ARG A 171 8.57 16.10 14.23
C ARG A 171 7.25 15.39 14.54
N THR A 172 6.12 16.08 14.61
CA THR A 172 4.81 15.46 14.82
C THR A 172 4.44 14.57 13.64
N LEU A 173 4.58 15.08 12.40
CA LEU A 173 4.29 14.32 11.19
C LEU A 173 5.19 13.10 11.02
N LEU A 174 6.44 13.17 11.48
CA LEU A 174 7.37 12.03 11.49
C LEU A 174 6.82 10.87 12.35
N GLY A 175 6.34 11.17 13.56
CA GLY A 175 5.75 10.16 14.43
C GLY A 175 4.53 9.49 13.80
N VAL A 176 3.64 10.27 13.20
CA VAL A 176 2.42 9.79 12.55
C VAL A 176 2.74 8.94 11.31
N HIS A 177 3.60 9.45 10.41
CA HIS A 177 4.06 8.70 9.23
C HIS A 177 4.71 7.38 9.63
N ARG A 178 5.60 7.38 10.63
CA ARG A 178 6.25 6.16 11.12
C ARG A 178 5.25 5.14 11.67
N GLY A 179 4.26 5.58 12.44
CA GLY A 179 3.20 4.71 12.95
C GLY A 179 2.43 4.03 11.83
N PHE A 180 2.00 4.80 10.83
CA PHE A 180 1.34 4.28 9.63
C PHE A 180 2.26 3.36 8.81
N ALA A 181 3.54 3.70 8.67
CA ALA A 181 4.51 2.88 7.94
C ALA A 181 4.69 1.50 8.60
N ILE A 182 4.79 1.43 9.93
CA ILE A 182 4.89 0.17 10.66
C ILE A 182 3.62 -0.67 10.49
N GLY A 183 2.45 -0.05 10.69
CA GLY A 183 1.17 -0.74 10.53
C GLY A 183 0.97 -1.26 9.11
N THR A 184 1.24 -0.43 8.11
CA THR A 184 1.17 -0.80 6.68
C THR A 184 2.15 -1.93 6.35
N ALA A 185 3.39 -1.89 6.87
CA ALA A 185 4.36 -2.96 6.65
C ALA A 185 3.93 -4.28 7.30
N ALA A 186 3.30 -4.25 8.47
CA ALA A 186 2.77 -5.44 9.13
C ALA A 186 1.61 -6.05 8.32
N VAL A 187 0.71 -5.22 7.79
CA VAL A 187 -0.36 -5.69 6.88
C VAL A 187 0.26 -6.25 5.60
N PHE A 188 1.26 -5.59 5.01
CA PHE A 188 1.96 -6.07 3.81
C PHE A 188 2.54 -7.47 4.01
N ALA A 189 3.26 -7.67 5.12
CA ALA A 189 3.84 -8.96 5.47
C ALA A 189 2.74 -10.04 5.66
N SER A 190 1.64 -9.68 6.31
CA SER A 190 0.51 -10.60 6.53
C SER A 190 -0.16 -11.03 5.22
N VAL A 191 -0.39 -10.08 4.30
CA VAL A 191 -0.94 -10.34 2.96
C VAL A 191 -0.01 -11.25 2.16
N GLY A 192 1.28 -10.94 2.16
CA GLY A 192 2.31 -11.77 1.51
C GLY A 192 2.34 -13.19 2.07
N MET A 193 2.27 -13.34 3.39
CA MET A 193 2.24 -14.66 4.04
C MET A 193 1.01 -15.47 3.66
N LEU A 194 -0.18 -14.83 3.61
CA LEU A 194 -1.38 -15.49 3.12
C LEU A 194 -1.23 -15.95 1.67
N GLY A 195 -0.56 -15.16 0.82
CA GLY A 195 -0.28 -15.54 -0.57
C GLY A 195 0.68 -16.71 -0.70
N LEU A 196 1.73 -16.76 0.15
CA LEU A 196 2.74 -17.83 0.13
C LEU A 196 2.24 -19.14 0.74
N LEU A 197 1.38 -19.07 1.76
CA LEU A 197 0.87 -20.26 2.46
C LEU A 197 -0.46 -20.78 1.89
N ALA A 198 -1.06 -20.10 0.90
CA ALA A 198 -2.30 -20.55 0.32
C ALA A 198 -2.10 -21.89 -0.41
N PRO A 199 -2.91 -22.93 -0.11
CA PRO A 199 -2.82 -24.19 -0.83
C PRO A 199 -3.21 -24.01 -2.30
N ASP A 200 -2.46 -24.64 -3.20
CA ASP A 200 -2.75 -24.67 -4.64
C ASP A 200 -3.01 -26.12 -5.08
N PRO A 201 -4.23 -26.65 -4.86
CA PRO A 201 -4.58 -28.03 -5.20
C PRO A 201 -4.76 -28.26 -6.70
N LEU A 202 -4.60 -27.22 -7.52
CA LEU A 202 -4.74 -27.28 -8.97
C LEU A 202 -3.38 -26.98 -9.59
N GLU A 203 -2.70 -28.02 -10.07
CA GLU A 203 -1.43 -27.85 -10.76
C GLU A 203 -1.65 -27.08 -12.07
N LYS A 204 -0.85 -26.03 -12.29
CA LYS A 204 -0.75 -25.38 -13.60
C LYS A 204 0.35 -26.08 -14.37
N GLU A 205 0.01 -26.71 -15.49
CA GLU A 205 0.99 -27.47 -16.29
C GLU A 205 2.01 -26.58 -17.01
N GLU A 206 1.65 -25.32 -17.31
CA GLU A 206 2.53 -24.40 -18.04
C GLU A 206 2.49 -22.97 -17.49
N PHE A 207 3.62 -22.26 -17.66
CA PHE A 207 3.71 -20.84 -17.34
C PHE A 207 2.85 -20.02 -18.32
N GLN A 208 1.94 -19.20 -17.77
CA GLN A 208 1.04 -18.36 -18.56
C GLN A 208 1.23 -16.88 -18.20
N TRP A 209 1.21 -16.02 -19.22
CA TRP A 209 1.16 -14.55 -19.07
C TRP A 209 -0.25 -14.09 -18.70
N ASP A 210 -0.78 -14.62 -17.60
CA ASP A 210 -2.08 -14.29 -17.05
C ASP A 210 -1.99 -13.12 -16.04
N THR A 211 -3.15 -12.66 -15.59
CA THR A 211 -3.29 -11.54 -14.65
C THR A 211 -2.68 -11.85 -13.28
N ILE A 212 -2.64 -13.12 -12.90
CA ILE A 212 -2.02 -13.62 -11.66
C ILE A 212 -0.50 -13.53 -11.77
N THR A 213 0.09 -13.88 -12.90
CA THR A 213 1.52 -13.74 -13.17
C THR A 213 1.95 -12.28 -13.08
N PHE A 214 1.20 -11.36 -13.70
CA PHE A 214 1.48 -9.92 -13.57
C PHE A 214 1.33 -9.44 -12.12
N HIS A 215 0.28 -9.86 -11.41
CA HIS A 215 0.11 -9.55 -9.98
C HIS A 215 1.36 -9.97 -9.17
N LYS A 216 1.85 -11.20 -9.37
CA LYS A 216 3.06 -11.72 -8.69
C LYS A 216 4.32 -10.92 -9.02
N ILE A 217 4.52 -10.52 -10.29
CA ILE A 217 5.64 -9.68 -10.71
C ILE A 217 5.59 -8.33 -9.99
N PHE A 218 4.43 -7.65 -10.04
CA PHE A 218 4.25 -6.36 -9.38
C PHE A 218 4.36 -6.45 -7.86
N MET A 219 3.84 -7.51 -7.22
CA MET A 219 4.01 -7.74 -5.79
C MET A 219 5.46 -8.06 -5.41
N SER A 220 6.22 -8.70 -6.29
CA SER A 220 7.67 -8.91 -6.08
C SER A 220 8.43 -7.59 -6.10
N LEU A 221 8.11 -6.71 -7.07
CA LEU A 221 8.66 -5.35 -7.12
C LEU A 221 8.26 -4.53 -5.89
N ALA A 222 6.99 -4.60 -5.48
CA ALA A 222 6.51 -3.95 -4.28
C ALA A 222 7.23 -4.45 -3.02
N THR A 223 7.50 -5.76 -2.93
CA THR A 223 8.25 -6.36 -1.81
C THR A 223 9.67 -5.79 -1.74
N ALA A 224 10.37 -5.74 -2.88
CA ALA A 224 11.70 -5.11 -2.94
C ALA A 224 11.64 -3.63 -2.53
N GLY A 225 10.63 -2.91 -3.00
CA GLY A 225 10.37 -1.52 -2.64
C GLY A 225 10.11 -1.30 -1.15
N MET A 226 9.31 -2.16 -0.51
CA MET A 226 9.04 -2.12 0.94
C MET A 226 10.31 -2.33 1.76
N VAL A 227 11.15 -3.32 1.39
CA VAL A 227 12.43 -3.56 2.06
C VAL A 227 13.35 -2.34 1.92
N ALA A 228 13.45 -1.78 0.71
CA ALA A 228 14.25 -0.59 0.46
C ALA A 228 13.74 0.62 1.28
N GLN A 229 12.42 0.84 1.36
CA GLN A 229 11.85 1.91 2.18
C GLN A 229 12.19 1.77 3.66
N VAL A 230 12.10 0.57 4.23
CA VAL A 230 12.46 0.33 5.64
C VAL A 230 13.92 0.73 5.89
N ILE A 231 14.83 0.28 5.04
CA ILE A 231 16.26 0.59 5.15
C ILE A 231 16.50 2.10 4.99
N LEU A 232 15.96 2.71 3.93
CA LEU A 232 16.13 4.14 3.66
C LEU A 232 15.52 5.01 4.76
N GLY A 233 14.38 4.60 5.33
CA GLY A 233 13.74 5.30 6.45
C GLY A 233 14.65 5.31 7.68
N ILE A 234 15.20 4.15 8.05
CA ILE A 234 16.17 4.05 9.16
C ILE A 234 17.40 4.92 8.88
N LEU A 235 17.99 4.81 7.69
CA LEU A 235 19.19 5.58 7.32
C LEU A 235 18.93 7.09 7.31
N ALA A 236 17.77 7.54 6.81
CA ALA A 236 17.38 8.95 6.85
C ALA A 236 17.28 9.44 8.31
N THR A 237 16.67 8.64 9.20
CA THR A 237 16.56 8.99 10.62
C THR A 237 17.92 9.04 11.35
N ASP A 238 18.86 8.16 11.00
CA ASP A 238 20.21 8.16 11.57
C ASP A 238 21.08 9.33 11.07
N ARG A 239 20.60 10.08 10.07
CA ARG A 239 21.29 11.23 9.47
C ARG A 239 20.66 12.58 9.80
N TYR A 240 19.76 12.65 10.77
CA TYR A 240 19.13 13.90 11.18
C TYR A 240 20.10 15.05 11.44
N GLY A 241 19.76 16.23 10.90
CA GLY A 241 20.54 17.47 10.98
C GLY A 241 21.78 17.49 10.08
N LYS A 242 22.02 16.45 9.27
CA LYS A 242 23.16 16.38 8.35
C LYS A 242 22.71 16.71 6.94
N LEU A 243 23.65 17.21 6.13
CA LEU A 243 23.39 17.53 4.71
C LEU A 243 22.88 16.33 3.90
N SER A 244 23.29 15.11 4.27
CA SER A 244 22.84 13.87 3.63
C SER A 244 21.41 13.43 3.99
N GLU A 245 20.76 14.07 4.97
CA GLU A 245 19.39 13.75 5.38
C GLU A 245 18.42 13.94 4.22
N THR A 246 18.48 15.09 3.54
CA THR A 246 17.59 15.43 2.44
C THR A 246 17.74 14.48 1.27
N ASP A 247 18.97 14.05 0.95
CA ASP A 247 19.23 13.10 -0.13
C ASP A 247 18.59 11.74 0.16
N LEU A 248 18.77 11.22 1.38
CA LEU A 248 18.18 9.95 1.80
C LEU A 248 16.66 10.04 1.92
N ALA A 249 16.12 11.15 2.42
CA ALA A 249 14.68 11.38 2.49
C ALA A 249 14.06 11.48 1.08
N THR A 250 14.75 12.11 0.13
CA THR A 250 14.32 12.17 -1.27
C THR A 250 14.35 10.79 -1.92
N ALA A 251 15.42 10.01 -1.69
CA ALA A 251 15.50 8.63 -2.16
C ALA A 251 14.36 7.78 -1.57
N HIS A 252 14.11 7.89 -0.27
CA HIS A 252 13.00 7.21 0.41
C HIS A 252 11.65 7.57 -0.22
N GLN A 253 11.42 8.85 -0.51
CA GLN A 253 10.18 9.33 -1.14
C GLN A 253 9.99 8.76 -2.56
N VAL A 254 11.04 8.77 -3.39
CA VAL A 254 10.98 8.20 -4.75
C VAL A 254 10.64 6.70 -4.68
N VAL A 255 11.31 5.94 -3.81
CA VAL A 255 11.02 4.52 -3.61
C VAL A 255 9.61 4.31 -3.04
N GLY A 256 9.12 5.21 -2.19
CA GLY A 256 7.75 5.22 -1.70
C GLY A 256 6.72 5.28 -2.83
N TYR A 257 6.86 6.25 -3.74
CA TYR A 257 5.97 6.38 -4.89
C TYR A 257 6.07 5.21 -5.87
N THR A 258 7.28 4.68 -6.13
CA THR A 258 7.42 3.50 -7.01
C THR A 258 6.79 2.26 -6.40
N THR A 259 6.91 2.06 -5.08
CA THR A 259 6.28 0.95 -4.38
C THR A 259 4.76 1.09 -4.38
N LEU A 260 4.23 2.29 -4.14
CA LEU A 260 2.80 2.56 -4.26
C LEU A 260 2.29 2.26 -5.68
N GLY A 261 3.05 2.66 -6.69
CA GLY A 261 2.75 2.36 -8.09
C GLY A 261 2.73 0.86 -8.38
N ALA A 262 3.73 0.11 -7.89
CA ALA A 262 3.80 -1.34 -8.05
C ALA A 262 2.62 -2.05 -7.35
N VAL A 263 2.28 -1.65 -6.12
CA VAL A 263 1.11 -2.21 -5.43
C VAL A 263 -0.18 -1.90 -6.18
N SER A 264 -0.36 -0.65 -6.61
CA SER A 264 -1.55 -0.24 -7.37
C SER A 264 -1.67 -1.02 -8.68
N ALA A 265 -0.57 -1.18 -9.42
CA ALA A 265 -0.55 -1.95 -10.66
C ALA A 265 -0.92 -3.41 -10.42
N GLY A 266 -0.33 -4.07 -9.41
CA GLY A 266 -0.64 -5.46 -9.12
C GLY A 266 -2.05 -5.69 -8.56
N VAL A 267 -2.64 -4.72 -7.85
CA VAL A 267 -4.07 -4.78 -7.50
C VAL A 267 -4.93 -4.62 -8.76
N PHE A 268 -4.58 -3.67 -9.63
CA PHE A 268 -5.35 -3.36 -10.83
C PHE A 268 -5.33 -4.49 -11.86
N THR A 269 -4.23 -5.24 -11.96
CA THR A 269 -4.15 -6.37 -12.91
C THR A 269 -5.20 -7.44 -12.66
N LEU A 270 -5.80 -7.52 -11.47
CA LEU A 270 -6.81 -8.51 -11.13
C LEU A 270 -8.25 -8.11 -11.56
N PHE A 271 -8.44 -6.96 -12.19
CA PHE A 271 -9.75 -6.47 -12.66
C PHE A 271 -10.01 -6.70 -14.15
N PHE A 272 -9.03 -7.18 -14.91
CA PHE A 272 -9.09 -7.43 -16.36
C PHE A 272 -8.58 -8.83 -16.65
#